data_AF-A0A3L7YT76-F1
#
_entry.id   AF-A0A3L7YT76-F1
#
_cell.length_a   1.000
_cell.length_b   1.000
_cell.length_c   1.000
_cell.angle_alpha   90.00
_cell.angle_beta   90.00
_cell.angle_gamma   90.00
#
_symmetry.space_group_name_H-M   'P 1'
#
loop_
_entity.id
_entity.type
_entity.pdbx_description
1 polymer ?
#
loop_
_entity_poly.entity_id
_entity_poly.type
_entity_poly.pdbx_seq_one_letter_code
_entity_poly.pdbx_strand_id
1 'polypeptide(L)'
;MPTRDPKREAHFPAIEKRYGESMKHWFAVMKSVAGKRYPEQITHLRENYGFSQAHANALVMFTRGSTTAHRHATPTDYFKTIDPQQARTMKGMFKVLRAAYPELKLVISWNQPILRTEKDYVFGASASS
;
A
#
# COMPACT_ATOMS: atom_id res chain seq x y z
N MET A 1 13.43 7.84 8.11
CA MET A 1 12.44 7.18 9.00
C MET A 1 12.68 5.68 8.94
N PRO A 2 12.65 4.93 10.06
CA PRO A 2 12.84 3.49 10.02
C PRO A 2 11.76 2.84 9.14
N THR A 3 12.18 2.01 8.21
CA THR A 3 11.32 1.27 7.29
C THR A 3 10.53 0.25 8.11
N ARG A 4 9.26 0.54 8.40
CA ARG A 4 8.36 -0.47 8.96
C ARG A 4 8.16 -1.57 7.92
N ASP A 5 8.16 -2.83 8.34
CA ASP A 5 7.89 -3.96 7.44
C ASP A 5 6.54 -3.71 6.74
N PRO A 6 6.50 -3.67 5.40
CA PRO A 6 5.27 -3.36 4.66
C PRO A 6 4.26 -4.52 4.67
N LYS A 7 4.64 -5.70 5.18
CA LYS A 7 3.74 -6.83 5.35
C LYS A 7 2.66 -6.49 6.37
N ARG A 8 1.41 -6.79 6.02
CA ARG A 8 0.27 -6.58 6.95
C ARG A 8 0.35 -7.47 8.18
N GLU A 9 0.96 -8.65 8.03
CA GLU A 9 1.22 -9.59 9.13
C GLU A 9 2.16 -9.02 10.19
N ALA A 10 2.99 -8.02 9.86
CA ALA A 10 3.84 -7.35 10.85
C ALA A 10 3.02 -6.63 11.94
N HIS A 11 1.73 -6.37 11.71
CA HIS A 11 0.81 -5.84 12.71
C HIS A 11 0.25 -6.92 13.65
N PHE A 12 0.31 -8.20 13.30
CA PHE A 12 -0.41 -9.26 14.02
C PHE A 12 0.03 -9.41 15.47
N PRO A 13 1.33 -9.42 15.81
CA PRO A 13 1.74 -9.48 17.22
C PRO A 13 1.20 -8.30 18.04
N ALA A 14 1.11 -7.11 17.44
CA ALA A 14 0.56 -5.93 18.09
C ALA A 14 -0.97 -5.96 18.21
N ILE A 15 -1.66 -6.61 17.26
CA ILE A 15 -3.10 -6.85 17.30
C ILE A 15 -3.42 -7.82 18.45
N GLU A 16 -2.78 -8.98 18.50
CA GLU A 16 -3.00 -9.97 19.56
C GLU A 16 -2.71 -9.37 20.94
N LYS A 17 -1.56 -8.68 21.08
CA LYS A 17 -1.20 -8.03 22.35
C LYS A 17 -2.21 -6.98 22.81
N ARG A 18 -2.83 -6.24 21.87
CA ARG A 18 -3.72 -5.12 22.21
C ARG A 18 -5.17 -5.55 22.43
N TYR A 19 -5.64 -6.56 21.70
CA TYR A 19 -7.06 -6.95 21.72
C TYR A 19 -7.30 -8.32 22.37
N GLY A 20 -6.26 -8.99 22.87
CA GLY A 20 -6.36 -10.13 23.79
C GLY A 20 -6.71 -11.47 23.14
N GLU A 21 -7.02 -11.50 21.84
CA GLU A 21 -7.38 -12.71 21.10
C GLU A 21 -6.36 -13.05 20.02
N SER A 22 -6.26 -14.33 19.68
CA SER A 22 -5.37 -14.82 18.63
C SER A 22 -5.78 -14.37 17.22
N MET A 23 -4.84 -14.31 16.28
CA MET A 23 -5.15 -14.03 14.88
C MET A 23 -6.12 -15.05 14.27
N LYS A 24 -6.13 -16.30 14.74
CA LYS A 24 -7.12 -17.31 14.33
C LYS A 24 -8.54 -16.86 14.65
N HIS A 25 -8.75 -16.28 15.84
CA HIS A 25 -10.02 -15.69 16.24
C HIS A 25 -10.37 -14.52 15.31
N TRP A 26 -9.44 -13.59 15.10
CA TRP A 26 -9.69 -12.42 14.25
C TRP A 26 -9.97 -12.77 12.78
N PHE A 27 -9.32 -13.79 12.24
CA PHE A 27 -9.66 -14.30 10.91
C PHE A 27 -11.05 -14.93 10.86
N ALA A 28 -11.51 -15.58 11.94
CA ALA A 28 -12.88 -16.08 12.02
C ALA A 28 -13.90 -14.93 12.07
N VAL A 29 -13.62 -13.87 12.83
CA VAL A 29 -14.42 -12.63 12.84
C VAL A 29 -14.51 -12.06 11.43
N MET A 30 -13.38 -11.95 10.73
CA MET A 30 -13.37 -11.44 9.35
C MET A 30 -14.15 -12.30 8.36
N LYS A 31 -14.17 -13.63 8.53
CA LYS A 31 -15.00 -14.53 7.70
C LYS A 31 -16.49 -14.21 7.82
N SER A 32 -16.96 -13.83 9.01
CA SER A 32 -18.38 -13.48 9.22
C SER A 32 -18.82 -12.22 8.46
N VAL A 33 -17.87 -11.33 8.12
CA VAL A 33 -18.12 -10.07 7.40
C VAL A 33 -17.48 -10.03 6.02
N ALA A 34 -17.04 -11.17 5.48
CA ALA A 34 -16.30 -11.23 4.21
C ALA A 34 -17.08 -10.63 3.01
N GLY A 35 -18.41 -10.79 3.00
CA GLY A 35 -19.29 -10.23 1.96
C GLY A 35 -19.58 -8.74 2.07
N LYS A 36 -19.22 -8.10 3.20
CA LYS A 36 -19.47 -6.67 3.44
C LYS A 36 -18.48 -5.78 2.68
N ARG A 37 -18.86 -4.53 2.43
CA ARG A 37 -17.95 -3.55 1.81
C ARG A 37 -16.79 -3.23 2.76
N TYR A 38 -15.65 -2.80 2.21
CA TYR A 38 -14.47 -2.45 3.01
C TYR A 38 -14.78 -1.48 4.18
N PRO A 39 -15.54 -0.38 3.99
CA PRO A 39 -15.85 0.53 5.10
C PRO A 39 -16.66 -0.15 6.22
N GLU A 40 -17.55 -1.07 5.87
CA GLU A 40 -18.37 -1.81 6.83
C GLU A 40 -17.54 -2.81 7.64
N GLN A 41 -16.58 -3.49 6.99
CA GLN A 41 -15.63 -4.37 7.66
C GLN A 41 -14.76 -3.60 8.66
N ILE A 42 -14.28 -2.41 8.28
CA ILE A 42 -13.52 -1.53 9.16
C ILE A 42 -14.38 -1.09 10.35
N THR A 43 -15.60 -0.63 10.09
CA THR A 43 -16.54 -0.17 11.11
C THR A 43 -16.85 -1.28 12.11
N HIS A 44 -17.09 -2.51 11.62
CA HIS A 44 -17.33 -3.67 12.46
C HIS A 44 -16.20 -3.94 13.46
N LEU A 45 -14.94 -3.86 13.04
CA LEU A 45 -13.78 -4.04 13.93
C LEU A 45 -13.62 -2.89 14.93
N ARG A 46 -13.85 -1.65 14.48
CA ARG A 46 -13.66 -0.46 15.31
C ARG A 46 -14.72 -0.33 16.39
N GLU A 47 -15.99 -0.51 16.03
CA GLU A 47 -17.12 -0.29 16.93
C GLU A 47 -17.34 -1.46 17.89
N ASN A 48 -17.22 -2.71 17.41
CA ASN A 48 -17.51 -3.88 18.25
C ASN A 48 -16.30 -4.38 19.05
N TYR A 49 -15.08 -4.11 18.57
CA TYR A 49 -13.85 -4.65 19.17
C TYR A 49 -12.82 -3.57 19.50
N GLY A 50 -13.15 -2.28 19.30
CA GLY A 50 -12.27 -1.17 19.67
C GLY A 50 -10.99 -1.05 18.83
N PHE A 51 -10.96 -1.64 17.62
CA PHE A 51 -9.76 -1.59 16.79
C PHE A 51 -9.37 -0.16 16.43
N SER A 52 -8.06 0.12 16.40
CA SER A 52 -7.54 1.30 15.72
C SER A 52 -7.71 1.18 14.20
N GLN A 53 -7.79 2.32 13.50
CA GLN A 53 -7.88 2.34 12.04
C GLN A 53 -6.74 1.56 11.37
N ALA A 54 -5.52 1.67 11.89
CA ALA A 54 -4.35 1.00 11.32
C ALA A 54 -4.43 -0.52 11.47
N HIS A 55 -4.81 -1.01 12.66
CA HIS A 55 -4.95 -2.45 12.91
C HIS A 55 -6.12 -3.05 12.13
N ALA A 56 -7.25 -2.34 12.07
CA ALA A 56 -8.41 -2.76 11.30
C ALA A 56 -8.06 -2.86 9.81
N ASN A 57 -7.40 -1.84 9.26
CA ASN A 57 -6.95 -1.86 7.86
C ASN A 57 -5.96 -3.00 7.57
N ALA A 58 -5.00 -3.27 8.47
CA ALA A 58 -4.06 -4.37 8.30
C ALA A 58 -4.78 -5.73 8.22
N LEU A 59 -5.69 -6.00 9.16
CA LEU A 59 -6.45 -7.24 9.20
C LEU A 59 -7.39 -7.37 7.98
N VAL A 60 -8.22 -6.36 7.72
CA VAL A 60 -9.20 -6.38 6.62
C VAL A 60 -8.53 -6.58 5.27
N MET A 61 -7.45 -5.83 5.00
CA MET A 61 -6.77 -5.92 3.71
C MET A 61 -6.04 -7.27 3.56
N PHE A 62 -5.47 -7.81 4.64
CA PHE A 62 -4.87 -9.15 4.62
C PHE A 62 -5.91 -10.23 4.29
N THR A 63 -7.08 -10.21 4.94
CA THR A 63 -8.15 -11.18 4.66
C THR A 63 -8.75 -11.05 3.27
N ARG A 64 -8.57 -9.90 2.62
CA ARG A 64 -8.96 -9.64 1.22
C ARG A 64 -7.86 -10.02 0.21
N GLY A 65 -6.81 -10.70 0.65
CA GLY A 65 -5.70 -11.16 -0.19
C GLY A 65 -4.61 -10.11 -0.45
N SER A 66 -4.71 -8.91 0.13
CA SER A 66 -3.64 -7.92 0.05
C SER A 66 -2.68 -8.14 1.21
N THR A 67 -1.54 -8.78 0.97
CA THR A 67 -0.58 -9.14 2.04
C THR A 67 0.43 -8.03 2.36
N THR A 68 0.65 -7.08 1.45
CA THR A 68 1.61 -5.96 1.59
C THR A 68 1.01 -4.60 1.22
N ALA A 69 1.41 -3.55 1.95
CA ALA A 69 1.06 -2.17 1.62
C ALA A 69 1.81 -1.66 0.37
N HIS A 70 2.94 -2.29 0.01
CA HIS A 70 3.70 -2.01 -1.20
C HIS A 70 3.14 -2.81 -2.38
N ARG A 71 2.48 -2.13 -3.31
CA ARG A 71 1.87 -2.73 -4.51
C ARG A 71 2.88 -2.95 -5.63
N HIS A 72 3.92 -2.13 -5.69
CA HIS A 72 4.93 -2.17 -6.74
C HIS A 72 6.32 -2.15 -6.11
N ALA A 73 7.19 -3.06 -6.56
CA ALA A 73 8.60 -3.06 -6.16
C ALA A 73 9.41 -2.10 -7.03
N THR A 74 9.06 -2.00 -8.32
CA THR A 74 9.77 -1.17 -9.30
C THR A 74 8.82 -0.27 -10.10
N PRO A 75 9.32 0.82 -10.70
CA PRO A 75 8.55 1.63 -11.65
C PRO A 75 7.98 0.79 -12.80
N THR A 76 8.72 -0.22 -13.25
CA THR A 76 8.28 -1.16 -14.28
C THR A 76 7.03 -1.93 -13.86
N ASP A 77 6.95 -2.37 -12.60
CA ASP A 77 5.77 -3.07 -12.08
C ASP A 77 4.55 -2.15 -12.05
N TYR A 78 4.73 -0.87 -11.71
CA TYR A 78 3.66 0.13 -11.77
C TYR A 78 3.14 0.31 -13.20
N PHE A 79 4.03 0.48 -14.17
CA PHE A 79 3.63 0.71 -15.57
C PHE A 79 2.88 -0.45 -16.21
N LYS A 80 3.01 -1.68 -15.68
CA LYS A 80 2.22 -2.85 -16.13
C LYS A 80 0.76 -2.81 -15.66
N THR A 81 0.44 -1.95 -14.70
CA THR A 81 -0.90 -1.91 -14.06
C THR A 81 -1.81 -0.79 -14.56
N ILE A 82 -1.30 0.08 -15.45
CA ILE A 82 -2.02 1.23 -15.99
C ILE A 82 -2.21 1.09 -17.49
N ASP A 83 -3.05 1.95 -18.09
CA ASP A 83 -3.29 1.95 -19.52
C ASP A 83 -1.97 2.10 -20.33
N PRO A 84 -1.78 1.34 -21.43
CA PRO A 84 -0.53 1.38 -22.20
C PRO A 84 -0.16 2.77 -22.74
N GLN A 85 -1.13 3.61 -23.11
CA GLN A 85 -0.88 4.96 -23.58
C GLN A 85 -0.43 5.86 -22.41
N GLN A 86 -1.09 5.76 -21.25
CA GLN A 86 -0.65 6.46 -20.03
C GLN A 86 0.77 6.05 -19.64
N ALA A 87 1.09 4.76 -19.67
CA ALA A 87 2.43 4.25 -19.39
C ALA A 87 3.47 4.78 -20.37
N ARG A 88 3.14 4.86 -21.66
CA ARG A 88 4.04 5.40 -22.69
C ARG A 88 4.34 6.88 -22.45
N THR A 89 3.32 7.68 -22.18
CA THR A 89 3.46 9.11 -21.86
C THR A 89 4.33 9.31 -20.63
N MET A 90 4.03 8.61 -19.54
CA MET A 90 4.75 8.75 -18.27
C MET A 90 6.23 8.34 -18.41
N LYS A 91 6.52 7.23 -19.11
CA LYS A 91 7.90 6.83 -19.44
C LYS A 91 8.63 7.89 -20.25
N GLY A 92 7.95 8.52 -21.20
CA GLY A 92 8.49 9.63 -21.99
C GLY A 92 8.89 10.82 -21.12
N MET A 93 8.00 11.27 -20.23
CA MET A 93 8.28 12.36 -19.28
C MET A 93 9.50 12.06 -18.40
N PHE A 94 9.52 10.88 -17.76
CA PHE A 94 10.66 10.49 -16.92
C PHE A 94 11.96 10.38 -17.71
N LYS A 95 11.92 9.92 -18.97
CA LYS A 95 13.10 9.85 -19.84
C LYS A 95 13.66 11.25 -20.11
N VAL A 96 12.80 12.21 -20.47
CA VAL A 96 13.21 13.59 -20.75
C VAL A 96 13.82 14.23 -19.51
N LEU A 97 13.15 14.12 -18.36
CA LEU A 97 13.64 14.70 -17.11
C LEU A 97 14.98 14.09 -16.67
N ARG A 98 15.17 12.78 -16.79
CA ARG A 98 16.44 12.13 -16.45
C ARG A 98 17.57 12.44 -17.42
N ALA A 99 17.26 12.77 -18.67
CA ALA A 99 18.26 13.22 -19.63
C ALA A 99 18.73 14.65 -19.32
N ALA A 100 17.82 15.52 -18.89
CA ALA A 100 18.15 16.90 -18.50
C ALA A 100 18.81 16.99 -17.11
N TYR A 101 18.44 16.08 -16.19
CA TYR A 101 18.89 16.06 -14.79
C TYR A 101 19.39 14.65 -14.42
N PRO A 102 20.65 14.30 -14.75
CA PRO A 102 21.20 12.96 -14.56
C PRO A 102 21.27 12.49 -13.10
N GLU A 103 21.25 13.41 -12.15
CA GLU A 103 21.24 13.15 -10.71
C GLU A 103 19.89 12.57 -10.21
N LEU A 104 18.82 12.71 -11.00
CA LEU A 104 17.50 12.22 -10.63
C LEU A 104 17.39 10.70 -10.80
N LYS A 105 17.08 10.03 -9.68
CA LYS A 105 16.84 8.59 -9.63
C LYS A 105 15.35 8.31 -9.71
N LEU A 106 14.94 7.46 -10.67
CA LEU A 106 13.57 6.96 -10.77
C LEU A 106 13.37 5.79 -9.81
N VAL A 107 12.49 5.94 -8.82
CA VAL A 107 12.18 4.93 -7.80
C VAL A 107 10.67 4.81 -7.59
N ILE A 108 10.23 3.81 -6.81
CA ILE A 108 8.87 3.76 -6.27
C ILE A 108 8.86 4.36 -4.86
N SER A 109 7.92 5.26 -4.61
CA SER A 109 7.53 5.70 -3.26
C SER A 109 6.03 5.93 -3.23
N TRP A 110 5.38 5.64 -2.09
CA TRP A 110 3.92 5.74 -1.95
C TRP A 110 3.14 5.02 -3.06
N ASN A 111 3.67 3.89 -3.56
CA ASN A 111 3.15 3.14 -4.70
C ASN A 111 3.07 3.92 -6.02
N GLN A 112 3.85 4.99 -6.18
CA GLN A 112 3.93 5.79 -7.40
C GLN A 112 5.39 5.88 -7.89
N PRO A 113 5.62 6.00 -9.21
CA PRO A 113 6.94 6.32 -9.74
C PRO A 113 7.29 7.77 -9.43
N ILE A 114 8.47 7.97 -8.85
CA ILE A 114 8.99 9.28 -8.46
C ILE A 114 10.43 9.47 -8.96
N LEU A 115 10.75 10.69 -9.38
CA LEU A 115 12.10 11.20 -9.53
C LEU A 115 12.49 11.94 -8.25
N ARG A 116 13.64 11.58 -7.72
CA ARG A 116 14.22 12.21 -6.53
C ARG A 116 15.71 12.38 -6.69
N THR A 117 16.28 13.36 -6.00
CA THR A 117 17.71 13.37 -5.70
C THR A 117 17.98 12.36 -4.57
N GLU A 118 19.20 12.34 -4.03
CA GLU A 118 19.48 11.51 -2.86
C GLU A 118 18.62 11.89 -1.65
N LYS A 119 18.30 13.18 -1.51
CA LYS A 119 17.64 13.75 -0.33
C LYS A 119 16.19 14.18 -0.61
N ASP A 120 15.92 14.70 -1.81
CA ASP A 120 14.70 15.47 -2.06
C ASP A 120 13.82 14.81 -3.12
N TYR A 121 12.51 14.82 -2.88
CA TYR A 121 11.51 14.53 -3.90
C TYR A 121 11.49 15.69 -4.91
N VAL A 122 11.44 15.37 -6.20
CA VAL A 122 11.43 16.39 -7.26
C VAL A 122 10.16 16.31 -8.11
N PHE A 123 9.84 15.12 -8.61
CA PHE A 123 8.68 14.93 -9.49
C PHE A 123 8.10 13.54 -9.31
N GLY A 124 6.80 13.39 -9.50
CA GLY A 124 6.12 12.11 -9.50
C GLY A 124 4.88 12.19 -10.35
N ALA A 125 4.44 11.04 -10.85
CA ALA A 125 3.28 10.95 -11.71
C ALA A 125 2.40 9.78 -11.28
N SER A 126 1.10 9.97 -11.41
CA SER A 126 0.09 8.96 -11.16
C SER A 126 -0.89 8.89 -12.33
N ALA A 127 -1.36 7.70 -12.67
CA ALA A 127 -2.46 7.51 -13.60
C ALA A 127 -3.80 7.50 -12.87
N SER A 128 -4.78 8.21 -13.42
CA SER A 128 -6.20 8.09 -13.05
C SER A 128 -6.96 7.32 -14.13
N SER A 129 -8.00 6.61 -13.72
CA SER A 129 -9.01 6.03 -14.62
C SER A 129 -9.90 7.09 -15.22
#